data_AF-D5H2Z5-F1
#
_entry.id   AF-D5H2Z5-F1
#
_cell.length_a   1.000
_cell.length_b   1.000
_cell.length_c   1.000
_cell.angle_alpha   90.00
_cell.angle_beta   90.00
_cell.angle_gamma   90.00
#
_symmetry.space_group_name_H-M   'P 1'
#
loop_
_entity.id
_entity.type
_entity.pdbx_description
1 polymer ?
#
loop_
_entity_poly.entity_id
_entity_poly.type
_entity_poly.pdbx_seq_one_letter_code
_entity_poly.pdbx_strand_id
1 'polypeptide(L)'
;MILTIFYYAYYLVIHYNPTSVLEINKNILSSLILAFIAGGISAIFKVEKLSLGIATLINAVVIYIDYLFFYLFNDWVEMSFTPLIVFTICYIVGYVIIWLCIYHQVKAQIQKVNQKL
;
A
#
# COMPACT_ATOMS: atom_id res chain seq x y z
N MET A 1 -6.69 -6.20 13.63
CA MET A 1 -7.67 -6.25 14.74
C MET A 1 -9.07 -5.89 14.30
N ILE A 2 -9.32 -4.72 13.69
CA ILE A 2 -10.66 -4.33 13.16
C ILE A 2 -11.20 -5.32 12.11
N LEU A 3 -10.37 -5.75 11.14
CA LEU A 3 -10.81 -6.74 10.14
C LEU A 3 -11.19 -8.09 10.76
N THR A 4 -10.50 -8.53 11.81
CA THR A 4 -10.79 -9.77 12.53
C THR A 4 -12.15 -9.69 13.22
N ILE A 5 -12.46 -8.53 13.82
CA ILE A 5 -13.75 -8.27 14.46
C ILE A 5 -14.88 -8.28 13.42
N PHE A 6 -14.68 -7.64 12.27
CA PHE A 6 -15.65 -7.69 11.17
C PHE A 6 -15.86 -9.11 10.65
N TYR A 7 -14.78 -9.88 10.47
CA TYR A 7 -14.87 -11.27 10.01
C TYR A 7 -15.63 -12.16 10.99
N TYR A 8 -15.36 -12.00 12.29
CA TYR A 8 -16.07 -12.73 13.35
C TYR A 8 -17.55 -12.34 13.43
N ALA A 9 -17.87 -11.06 13.27
CA ALA A 9 -19.25 -10.59 13.17
C ALA A 9 -19.98 -11.14 11.93
N TYR A 10 -19.31 -11.18 10.77
CA TYR A 10 -19.85 -11.76 9.54
C TYR A 10 -20.10 -13.28 9.66
N TYR A 11 -19.20 -14.00 10.32
CA TYR A 11 -19.38 -15.43 10.65
C TYR A 11 -20.65 -15.65 11.48
N LEU A 12 -20.85 -14.85 12.54
CA LEU A 12 -22.00 -14.96 13.44
C LEU A 12 -23.33 -14.56 12.77
N VAL A 13 -23.34 -13.52 11.93
CA VAL A 13 -24.57 -12.95 11.37
C VAL A 13 -25.00 -13.65 10.08
N ILE A 14 -24.06 -14.08 9.24
CA ILE A 14 -24.37 -14.52 7.86
C ILE A 14 -23.98 -15.98 7.61
N HIS A 15 -23.48 -16.71 8.62
CA HIS A 15 -22.95 -18.08 8.45
C HIS A 15 -21.94 -18.17 7.29
N TYR A 16 -21.17 -17.09 7.10
CA TYR A 16 -20.10 -17.08 6.12
C TYR A 16 -19.07 -18.14 6.53
N ASN A 17 -18.97 -19.21 5.74
CA ASN A 17 -18.01 -20.29 5.95
C ASN A 17 -16.74 -19.97 5.15
N PRO A 18 -15.72 -19.34 5.76
CA PRO A 18 -14.43 -19.19 5.11
C PRO A 18 -13.82 -20.57 4.83
N THR A 19 -13.10 -20.66 3.72
CA THR A 19 -12.32 -21.84 3.30
C THR A 19 -11.39 -22.34 4.42
N SER A 20 -10.78 -21.44 5.21
CA SER A 20 -10.25 -21.73 6.55
C SER A 20 -10.01 -20.47 7.42
N VAL A 21 -10.07 -20.59 8.75
CA VAL A 21 -9.69 -19.52 9.70
C VAL A 21 -8.23 -19.09 9.53
N LEU A 22 -7.36 -20.03 9.12
CA LEU A 22 -5.95 -19.79 8.88
C LEU A 22 -5.74 -18.82 7.70
N GLU A 23 -6.45 -19.00 6.59
CA GLU A 23 -6.36 -18.12 5.42
C GLU A 23 -6.83 -16.70 5.74
N ILE A 24 -7.90 -16.55 6.51
CA ILE A 24 -8.36 -15.23 6.97
C ILE A 24 -7.28 -14.54 7.79
N ASN A 25 -6.70 -15.24 8.78
CA ASN A 25 -5.67 -14.69 9.64
C ASN A 25 -4.42 -14.32 8.82
N LYS A 26 -4.04 -15.14 7.83
CA LYS A 26 -2.96 -14.86 6.88
C LYS A 26 -3.21 -13.56 6.12
N ASN A 27 -4.41 -13.38 5.56
CA ASN A 27 -4.79 -12.19 4.80
C ASN A 27 -4.81 -10.92 5.67
N ILE A 28 -5.31 -11.03 6.91
CA ILE A 28 -5.37 -9.91 7.85
C ILE A 28 -3.96 -9.48 8.27
N LEU A 29 -3.10 -10.44 8.62
CA LEU A 29 -1.72 -10.15 9.01
C LEU A 29 -0.95 -9.52 7.85
N SER A 30 -1.09 -10.08 6.64
CA SER A 30 -0.46 -9.55 5.43
C SER A 30 -0.90 -8.12 5.11
N SER A 31 -2.22 -7.86 5.14
CA SER A 31 -2.76 -6.51 4.94
C SER A 31 -2.27 -5.51 6.00
N LEU A 32 -2.11 -5.94 7.25
CA LEU A 32 -1.60 -5.10 8.32
C LEU A 32 -0.14 -4.72 8.09
N ILE A 33 0.69 -5.68 7.69
CA ILE A 33 2.11 -5.43 7.40
C ILE A 33 2.26 -4.54 6.16
N LEU A 34 1.50 -4.80 5.10
CA LEU A 34 1.43 -3.95 3.90
C LEU A 34 1.13 -2.48 4.27
N ALA A 35 0.06 -2.25 5.03
CA ALA A 35 -0.32 -0.91 5.45
C ALA A 35 0.75 -0.24 6.34
N PHE A 36 1.37 -1.01 7.22
CA PHE A 36 2.45 -0.52 8.08
C PHE A 36 3.67 -0.09 7.26
N ILE A 37 4.12 -0.91 6.30
CA ILE A 37 5.27 -0.60 5.45
C ILE A 37 4.95 0.61 4.56
N ALA A 38 3.79 0.64 3.90
CA ALA A 38 3.36 1.76 3.05
C ALA A 38 3.32 3.09 3.83
N GLY A 39 2.79 3.07 5.06
CA GLY A 39 2.81 4.25 5.94
C GLY A 39 4.23 4.61 6.41
N GLY A 40 5.01 3.62 6.83
CA GLY A 40 6.34 3.80 7.40
C GLY A 40 7.36 4.35 6.41
N ILE A 41 7.37 3.86 5.16
CA ILE A 41 8.35 4.29 4.16
C ILE A 41 8.20 5.77 3.80
N SER A 42 7.04 6.39 4.04
CA SER A 42 6.83 7.83 3.82
C SER A 42 7.76 8.71 4.67
N ALA A 43 8.36 8.17 5.74
CA ALA A 43 9.39 8.86 6.51
C ALA A 43 10.63 9.23 5.69
N ILE A 44 10.90 8.54 4.57
CA ILE A 44 12.03 8.84 3.68
C ILE A 44 11.96 10.28 3.11
N PHE A 45 10.76 10.83 2.93
CA PHE A 45 10.55 12.19 2.45
C PHE A 45 10.91 13.27 3.48
N LYS A 46 11.10 12.91 4.75
CA LYS A 46 11.56 13.83 5.81
C LYS A 46 13.09 13.89 5.91
N VAL A 47 13.81 13.05 5.17
CA VAL A 47 15.26 13.03 5.18
C VAL A 47 15.79 14.17 4.30
N GLU A 48 16.26 15.25 4.91
CA GLU A 48 16.70 16.48 4.22
C GLU A 48 17.85 16.26 3.23
N LYS A 49 18.67 15.23 3.44
CA LYS A 49 19.81 14.91 2.57
C LYS A 49 19.41 14.28 1.23
N LEU A 50 18.18 13.78 1.10
CA LEU A 50 17.73 13.10 -0.11
C LEU A 50 16.98 14.07 -1.01
N SER A 51 17.29 14.04 -2.30
CA SER A 51 16.46 14.74 -3.28
C SER A 51 15.08 14.09 -3.35
N LEU A 52 14.05 14.89 -3.66
CA LEU A 52 12.69 14.39 -3.79
C LEU A 52 12.58 13.22 -4.78
N GLY A 53 13.35 13.24 -5.87
CA GLY A 53 13.38 12.15 -6.85
C GLY A 53 13.92 10.85 -6.28
N ILE A 54 15.04 10.90 -5.55
CA ILE A 54 15.63 9.70 -4.92
C ILE A 54 14.71 9.16 -3.82
N ALA A 55 14.17 10.04 -2.97
CA ALA A 55 13.20 9.65 -1.94
C ALA A 55 11.96 9.00 -2.55
N THR A 56 11.44 9.54 -3.66
CA THR A 56 10.31 8.96 -4.41
C THR A 56 10.66 7.59 -4.97
N LEU A 57 11.84 7.43 -5.57
CA LEU A 57 12.27 6.14 -6.15
C LEU A 57 12.40 5.06 -5.08
N ILE A 58 13.03 5.38 -3.94
CA ILE A 58 13.15 4.46 -2.81
C ILE A 58 11.76 4.07 -2.31
N ASN A 59 10.88 5.05 -2.11
CA ASN A 59 9.50 4.83 -1.67
C ASN A 59 8.74 3.91 -2.64
N ALA A 60 8.81 4.17 -3.94
CA ALA A 60 8.20 3.34 -4.97
C ALA A 60 8.74 1.91 -4.94
N VAL A 61 10.05 1.73 -4.99
CA VAL A 61 10.66 0.39 -5.01
C VAL A 61 10.28 -0.43 -3.78
N VAL A 62 10.33 0.17 -2.59
CA VAL A 62 9.96 -0.51 -1.35
C VAL A 62 8.49 -0.94 -1.36
N ILE A 63 7.57 -0.05 -1.76
CA ILE A 63 6.13 -0.39 -1.83
C ILE A 63 5.88 -1.45 -2.91
N TYR A 64 6.55 -1.38 -4.05
CA TYR A 64 6.41 -2.37 -5.11
C TYR A 64 6.80 -3.78 -4.62
N ILE A 65 7.97 -3.90 -3.99
CA ILE A 65 8.46 -5.17 -3.47
C ILE A 65 7.53 -5.71 -2.38
N ASP A 66 7.08 -4.84 -1.47
CA ASP A 66 6.15 -5.17 -0.40
C ASP A 66 4.82 -5.72 -0.95
N TYR A 67 4.19 -4.99 -1.88
CA TYR A 67 2.95 -5.43 -2.52
C TYR A 67 3.16 -6.73 -3.32
N LEU A 68 4.20 -6.81 -4.15
CA LEU A 68 4.45 -8.01 -4.96
C LEU A 68 4.62 -9.25 -4.07
N PHE A 69 5.41 -9.13 -3.00
CA PHE A 69 5.64 -10.23 -2.06
C PHE A 69 4.33 -10.72 -1.43
N PHE A 70 3.53 -9.83 -0.84
CA PHE A 70 2.31 -10.25 -0.16
C PHE A 70 1.21 -10.69 -1.11
N TYR A 71 1.12 -10.11 -2.31
CA TYR A 71 0.14 -10.54 -3.32
C TYR A 71 0.43 -11.96 -3.80
N LEU A 72 1.70 -12.34 -3.94
CA LEU A 72 2.09 -13.70 -4.26
C LEU A 72 1.96 -14.63 -3.05
N PHE A 73 2.37 -14.20 -1.85
CA PHE A 73 2.29 -15.00 -0.62
C PHE A 73 0.86 -15.34 -0.18
N ASN A 74 -0.09 -14.47 -0.51
CA ASN A 74 -1.51 -14.69 -0.23
C ASN A 74 -2.29 -15.24 -1.42
N ASP A 75 -1.61 -15.57 -2.52
CA ASP A 75 -2.25 -16.09 -3.73
C ASP A 75 -3.32 -15.12 -4.30
N TRP A 76 -3.17 -13.82 -4.05
CA TRP A 76 -4.03 -12.77 -4.60
C TRP A 76 -3.74 -12.51 -6.08
N VAL A 77 -2.51 -12.79 -6.52
CA VAL A 77 -2.07 -12.75 -7.91
C VAL A 77 -1.36 -14.06 -8.21
N GLU A 78 -1.71 -14.69 -9.33
CA GLU A 78 -1.04 -15.89 -9.78
C GLU A 78 0.43 -15.62 -10.16
N MET A 79 1.32 -16.56 -9.83
CA MET A 79 2.72 -16.52 -10.22
C MET A 79 2.92 -16.94 -11.68
N SER A 80 2.27 -16.23 -12.60
CA SER A 80 2.40 -16.42 -14.04
C SER A 80 2.73 -15.09 -14.72
N PHE A 81 3.26 -15.15 -15.95
CA PHE A 81 3.82 -13.98 -16.63
C PHE A 81 2.78 -12.87 -16.85
N THR A 82 1.58 -13.22 -17.33
CA THR A 82 0.54 -12.25 -17.67
C THR A 82 0.01 -11.49 -16.44
N PRO A 83 -0.40 -12.15 -15.34
CA PRO A 83 -0.85 -11.45 -14.13
C PRO A 83 0.23 -10.58 -13.49
N LEU A 84 1.50 -11.00 -13.51
CA LEU A 84 2.61 -10.21 -13.00
C LEU A 84 2.79 -8.90 -13.80
N ILE A 85 2.73 -8.95 -15.13
CA ILE A 85 2.80 -7.74 -15.96
C ILE A 85 1.64 -6.79 -15.67
N VAL A 86 0.41 -7.32 -15.64
CA VAL A 86 -0.78 -6.52 -15.36
C VAL A 86 -0.66 -5.87 -13.98
N PHE A 87 -0.22 -6.63 -12.98
CA PHE A 87 0.03 -6.13 -11.64
C PHE A 87 1.06 -4.99 -11.62
N THR A 88 2.21 -5.15 -12.30
CA THR A 88 3.24 -4.12 -12.37
C THR A 88 2.74 -2.84 -13.05
N ILE A 89 1.98 -2.95 -14.15
CA ILE A 89 1.41 -1.79 -14.84
C ILE A 89 0.40 -1.08 -13.93
N CYS A 90 -0.53 -1.82 -13.31
CA CYS A 90 -1.50 -1.27 -12.36
C CYS A 90 -0.82 -0.56 -11.19
N TYR A 91 0.24 -1.16 -10.64
CA TYR A 91 1.04 -0.57 -9.59
C TYR A 91 1.67 0.76 -10.02
N ILE A 92 2.34 0.80 -11.18
CA ILE A 92 3.00 2.03 -11.67
C ILE A 92 1.97 3.15 -11.86
N VAL A 93 0.84 2.84 -12.52
CA VAL A 93 -0.22 3.82 -12.77
C VAL A 93 -0.81 4.33 -11.44
N GLY A 94 -1.14 3.42 -10.52
CA GLY A 94 -1.68 3.78 -9.20
C GLY A 94 -0.71 4.63 -8.39
N TYR A 95 0.57 4.26 -8.36
CA TYR A 95 1.60 5.00 -7.65
C TYR A 95 1.76 6.42 -8.19
N VAL A 96 1.85 6.58 -9.52
CA VAL A 96 1.98 7.90 -10.17
C VAL A 96 0.78 8.79 -9.85
N ILE A 97 -0.45 8.26 -9.90
CA ILE A 97 -1.66 9.02 -9.56
C ILE A 97 -1.60 9.51 -8.12
N ILE A 98 -1.32 8.63 -7.16
CA ILE A 98 -1.24 8.98 -5.73
C ILE A 98 -0.13 10.01 -5.49
N TRP A 99 1.05 9.79 -6.07
CA TRP A 99 2.20 10.69 -5.93
C TRP A 99 1.88 12.08 -6.48
N LEU A 100 1.24 12.18 -7.65
CA LEU A 100 0.83 13.46 -8.22
C LEU A 100 -0.17 14.18 -7.31
N CYS A 101 -1.16 13.49 -6.75
CA CYS A 101 -2.11 14.07 -5.81
C CYS A 101 -1.41 14.68 -4.59
N ILE A 102 -0.50 13.91 -3.96
CA ILE A 102 0.27 14.36 -2.80
C ILE A 102 1.17 15.54 -3.18
N TYR A 103 1.87 15.46 -4.32
CA TYR A 103 2.76 16.52 -4.79
C TYR A 103 2.02 17.85 -4.98
N HIS A 104 0.86 17.82 -5.65
CA HIS A 104 0.04 19.03 -5.86
C HIS A 104 -0.45 19.60 -4.53
N GLN A 105 -0.90 18.74 -3.62
CA GLN A 105 -1.37 19.17 -2.29
C GLN A 105 -0.26 19.85 -1.49
N VAL A 106 0.94 19.25 -1.43
CA VAL A 106 2.10 19.80 -0.72
C VAL A 106 2.54 21.12 -1.35
N LYS A 107 2.63 21.18 -2.69
CA LYS A 107 3.00 22.41 -3.41
C LYS A 107 2.03 23.55 -3.13
N ALA A 108 0.72 23.28 -3.13
CA ALA A 108 -0.30 24.28 -2.82
C ALA A 108 -0.21 24.77 -1.37
N GLN A 109 0.14 23.90 -0.41
CA GLN A 109 0.35 24.29 0.99
C GLN A 109 1.57 25.21 1.14
N ILE A 110 2.70 24.87 0.50
CA ILE A 110 3.92 25.69 0.54
C ILE A 110 3.65 27.08 -0.04
N GLN A 111 2.94 27.18 -1.17
CA GLN A 111 2.59 28.46 -1.78
C GLN A 111 1.73 29.34 -0.86
N LYS A 112 0.74 28.75 -0.17
CA LYS A 112 -0.09 29.48 0.80
C LYS A 112 0.70 29.99 2.00
N VAL A 113 1.71 29.26 2.46
CA VAL A 113 2.59 29.70 3.55
C VAL A 113 3.49 30.85 3.10
N ASN A 114 4.10 30.72 1.92
CA ASN A 114 4.99 31.77 1.38
C ASN A 114 4.25 33.08 1.05
N GLN A 115 2.94 33.04 0.81
CA GLN A 115 2.13 34.25 0.62
C GLN A 115 1.76 34.97 1.94
N LYS A 116 1.97 34.32 3.09
CA LYS A 116 1.68 34.88 4.43
C LYS A 116 2.93 35.39 5.14
N LEU A 117 4.11 35.16 4.55
CA LEU A 117 5.42 35.66 4.98
C LEU A 117 5.75 36.92 4.18
#